data_AF-A0A1H3JJN9-F1
#
_entry.id   AF-A0A1H3JJN9-F1
#
_cell.length_a   1.000
_cell.length_b   1.000
_cell.length_c   1.000
_cell.angle_alpha   90.00
_cell.angle_beta   90.00
_cell.angle_gamma   90.00
#
_symmetry.space_group_name_H-M   'P 1'
#
loop_
_entity.id
_entity.type
_entity.pdbx_description
1 polymer ?
#
loop_
_entity_poly.entity_id
_entity_poly.type
_entity_poly.pdbx_seq_one_letter_code
_entity_poly.pdbx_strand_id
1 'polypeptide(L)'
;MIDGYYNRFDPAKKYEKHLFRAGYVLQSSELNEVQSYAEDRVRGVADALFKDGDVVRDAQIIVNSATGEVQCQSGAIYLVGAVRGIPSKTMTIPTTGVVSVGIRLVETVITELDDPALRDPAIDVRNYQESGAARLKVEAIWSFQGDGATGEFYPVYTVEDGQLRAKETPPNLDSVTQSLARYDRDSAGGTYVVSGLTVKALDDLGTGEQVYSVGEGRARVYGYGVELKTSRREVYPVIPDLRNIISEPHTSTTVSAQRVDIDRTPIENIASVQITAEKTVTLTHGGFVGAQDPLPDTSVLSLLEVKQGGTTYLANTDYKLTSGKVDWSLAGNEPAPGSTYTVTYQYISEVTPTAIDDTGFTVEGAVVGSLILVTYNQKLPRYDRIALNA
;
A
#
# COMPACT_ATOMS: atom_id res chain seq x y z
N MET A 1 13.06 -8.88 -42.29
CA MET A 1 13.06 -9.94 -43.32
C MET A 1 14.23 -9.70 -44.24
N ILE A 2 15.02 -10.74 -44.53
CA ILE A 2 16.19 -10.64 -45.42
C ILE A 2 15.75 -10.56 -46.88
N ASP A 3 16.54 -9.91 -47.73
CA ASP A 3 16.25 -9.79 -49.16
C ASP A 3 16.19 -11.17 -49.83
N GLY A 4 15.31 -11.33 -50.82
CA GLY A 4 15.08 -12.60 -51.52
C GLY A 4 14.43 -13.72 -50.70
N TYR A 5 14.04 -13.48 -49.43
CA TYR A 5 13.29 -14.44 -48.62
C TYR A 5 11.80 -14.40 -48.95
N TYR A 6 11.31 -15.45 -49.59
CA TYR A 6 9.90 -15.65 -49.87
C TYR A 6 9.32 -16.73 -48.96
N ASN A 7 8.20 -16.42 -48.31
CA ASN A 7 7.39 -17.39 -47.58
C ASN A 7 5.92 -17.00 -47.77
N ARG A 8 5.14 -17.89 -48.40
CA ARG A 8 3.72 -17.63 -48.72
C ARG A 8 2.77 -18.49 -47.88
N PHE A 9 3.25 -18.97 -46.73
CA PHE A 9 2.45 -19.68 -45.75
C PHE A 9 1.20 -18.86 -45.40
N ASP A 10 0.05 -19.52 -45.44
CA ASP A 10 -1.24 -18.91 -45.14
C ASP A 10 -2.18 -20.00 -44.59
N PRO A 11 -2.44 -20.03 -43.27
CA PRO A 11 -3.26 -21.06 -42.65
C PRO A 11 -4.71 -21.02 -43.16
N ALA A 12 -5.20 -19.89 -43.67
CA ALA A 12 -6.57 -19.77 -44.18
C ALA A 12 -6.79 -20.56 -45.48
N LYS A 13 -5.72 -20.86 -46.24
CA LYS A 13 -5.81 -21.65 -47.49
C LYS A 13 -5.93 -23.15 -47.26
N LYS A 14 -5.69 -23.63 -46.02
CA LYS A 14 -5.86 -25.04 -45.62
C LYS A 14 -5.05 -26.03 -46.48
N TYR A 15 -3.86 -25.64 -46.93
CA TYR A 15 -2.95 -26.58 -47.57
C TYR A 15 -2.28 -27.44 -46.49
N GLU A 16 -2.25 -28.76 -46.69
CA GLU A 16 -1.69 -29.68 -45.69
C GLU A 16 -0.24 -30.12 -45.96
N LYS A 17 0.17 -30.14 -47.23
CA LYS A 17 1.50 -30.59 -47.64
C LYS A 17 1.86 -30.08 -49.04
N HIS A 18 3.16 -29.88 -49.26
CA HIS A 18 3.72 -29.66 -50.59
C HIS A 18 3.81 -30.99 -51.36
N LEU A 19 3.32 -31.00 -52.60
CA LEU A 19 3.38 -32.16 -53.50
C LEU A 19 4.48 -31.95 -54.54
N PHE A 20 5.73 -32.21 -54.14
CA PHE A 20 6.87 -32.05 -55.03
C PHE A 20 6.78 -32.99 -56.23
N ARG A 21 6.94 -32.44 -57.44
CA ARG A 21 6.83 -33.17 -58.70
C ARG A 21 8.22 -33.39 -59.29
N ALA A 22 8.50 -34.62 -59.69
CA ALA A 22 9.75 -34.95 -60.37
C ALA A 22 9.91 -34.14 -61.68
N GLY A 23 11.13 -33.68 -61.95
CA GLY A 23 11.46 -32.90 -63.15
C GLY A 23 11.20 -31.39 -63.06
N TYR A 24 10.65 -30.89 -61.94
CA TYR A 24 10.46 -29.46 -61.69
C TYR A 24 11.48 -28.93 -60.66
N VAL A 25 11.85 -27.65 -60.80
CA VAL A 25 12.81 -26.98 -59.91
C VAL A 25 12.13 -26.62 -58.59
N LEU A 26 12.76 -27.00 -57.48
CA LEU A 26 12.33 -26.66 -56.12
C LEU A 26 12.48 -25.16 -55.86
N GLN A 27 11.48 -24.52 -55.27
CA GLN A 27 11.54 -23.11 -54.88
C GLN A 27 11.99 -22.96 -53.43
N SER A 28 12.82 -21.96 -53.13
CA SER A 28 13.18 -21.62 -51.75
C SER A 28 11.94 -21.32 -50.88
N SER A 29 10.92 -20.70 -51.48
CA SER A 29 9.63 -20.45 -50.83
C SER A 29 8.92 -21.71 -50.38
N GLU A 30 8.99 -22.81 -51.14
CA GLU A 30 8.36 -24.08 -50.75
C GLU A 30 9.04 -24.65 -49.49
N LEU A 31 10.36 -24.56 -49.37
CA LEU A 31 11.10 -25.00 -48.19
C LEU A 31 10.85 -24.12 -46.97
N ASN A 32 10.69 -22.81 -47.16
CA ASN A 32 10.31 -21.89 -46.08
C ASN A 32 8.87 -22.15 -45.61
N GLU A 33 7.95 -22.40 -46.54
CA GLU A 33 6.56 -22.73 -46.23
C GLU A 33 6.47 -24.06 -45.47
N VAL A 34 7.26 -25.08 -45.83
CA VAL A 34 7.32 -26.36 -45.10
C VAL A 34 7.68 -26.15 -43.62
N GLN A 35 8.62 -25.26 -43.32
CA GLN A 35 8.97 -24.92 -41.92
C GLN A 35 7.79 -24.27 -41.20
N SER A 36 7.16 -23.26 -41.79
CA SER A 36 6.02 -22.58 -41.18
C SER A 36 4.80 -23.47 -40.97
N TYR A 37 4.47 -24.37 -41.91
CA TYR A 37 3.38 -25.33 -41.73
C TYR A 37 3.68 -26.33 -40.61
N ALA A 38 4.94 -26.75 -40.45
CA ALA A 38 5.33 -27.62 -39.35
C ALA A 38 5.21 -26.89 -37.99
N GLU A 39 5.70 -25.66 -37.92
CA GLU A 39 5.58 -24.79 -36.73
C GLU A 39 4.11 -24.54 -36.35
N ASP A 40 3.25 -24.21 -37.32
CA ASP A 40 1.83 -23.96 -37.10
C ASP A 40 1.09 -25.21 -36.57
N ARG A 41 1.39 -26.39 -37.12
CA ARG A 41 0.80 -27.64 -36.65
C ARG A 41 1.22 -27.97 -35.21
N VAL A 42 2.49 -27.75 -34.87
CA VAL A 42 3.00 -27.96 -33.50
C VAL A 42 2.40 -26.92 -32.55
N ARG A 43 2.34 -25.66 -32.96
CA ARG A 43 1.70 -24.57 -32.21
C ARG A 43 0.24 -24.89 -31.91
N GLY A 44 -0.53 -25.38 -32.89
CA GLY A 44 -1.94 -25.72 -32.66
C GLY A 44 -2.17 -26.80 -31.59
N VAL A 45 -1.23 -27.74 -31.42
CA VAL A 45 -1.26 -28.73 -30.32
C VAL A 45 -0.79 -28.09 -29.01
N ALA A 46 0.26 -27.29 -29.04
CA ALA A 46 0.86 -26.69 -27.86
C ALA A 46 -0.03 -25.58 -27.26
N ASP A 47 -0.70 -24.76 -28.07
CA ASP A 47 -1.65 -23.72 -27.65
C ASP A 47 -2.91 -24.30 -26.99
N ALA A 48 -3.21 -25.58 -27.24
CA ALA A 48 -4.26 -26.29 -26.52
C ALA A 48 -3.86 -26.64 -25.07
N LEU A 49 -2.56 -26.60 -24.76
CA LEU A 49 -1.98 -26.98 -23.48
C LEU A 49 -1.39 -25.80 -22.70
N PHE A 50 -0.82 -24.82 -23.39
CA PHE A 50 -0.08 -23.71 -22.82
C PHE A 50 -0.55 -22.37 -23.40
N LYS A 51 -0.44 -21.32 -22.59
CA LYS A 51 -0.60 -19.93 -23.00
C LYS A 51 0.75 -19.22 -22.95
N ASP A 52 0.90 -18.15 -23.73
CA ASP A 52 2.12 -17.34 -23.69
C ASP A 52 2.37 -16.81 -22.27
N GLY A 53 3.58 -17.06 -21.76
CA GLY A 53 3.98 -16.73 -20.39
C GLY A 53 3.85 -17.87 -19.38
N ASP A 54 3.38 -19.04 -19.81
CA ASP A 54 3.35 -20.24 -18.98
C ASP A 54 4.75 -20.80 -18.73
N VAL A 55 5.03 -21.09 -17.46
CA VAL A 55 6.31 -21.64 -17.01
C VAL A 55 6.28 -23.15 -17.17
N VAL A 56 7.01 -23.67 -18.15
CA VAL A 56 7.06 -25.11 -18.45
C VAL A 56 8.00 -25.85 -17.50
N ARG A 57 9.15 -25.24 -17.17
CA ARG A 57 10.13 -25.82 -16.25
C ARG A 57 11.00 -24.73 -15.62
N ASP A 58 11.28 -24.86 -14.33
CA ASP A 58 12.15 -23.94 -13.58
C ASP A 58 11.68 -22.46 -13.72
N ALA A 59 12.58 -21.49 -13.94
CA ALA A 59 12.23 -20.08 -14.18
C ALA A 59 11.56 -19.33 -13.00
N GLN A 60 11.89 -19.69 -11.77
CA GLN A 60 11.43 -18.96 -10.59
C GLN A 60 12.15 -17.61 -10.44
N ILE A 61 11.51 -16.66 -9.78
CA ILE A 61 12.13 -15.38 -9.39
C ILE A 61 12.06 -15.20 -7.88
N ILE A 62 13.11 -14.64 -7.30
CA ILE A 62 13.17 -14.23 -5.88
C ILE A 62 13.34 -12.72 -5.86
N VAL A 63 12.47 -12.02 -5.14
CA VAL A 63 12.46 -10.55 -5.05
C VAL A 63 12.86 -10.13 -3.64
N ASN A 64 13.83 -9.23 -3.55
CA ASN A 64 14.18 -8.55 -2.30
C ASN A 64 13.36 -7.25 -2.20
N SER A 65 12.39 -7.21 -1.27
CA SER A 65 11.48 -6.08 -1.10
C SER A 65 12.17 -4.79 -0.63
N ALA A 66 13.33 -4.88 0.01
CA ALA A 66 14.05 -3.70 0.51
C ALA A 66 14.90 -3.02 -0.57
N THR A 67 15.52 -3.82 -1.46
CA THR A 67 16.46 -3.31 -2.49
C THR A 67 15.88 -3.29 -3.90
N GLY A 68 14.77 -4.00 -4.14
CA GLY A 68 14.22 -4.23 -5.47
C GLY A 68 15.05 -5.19 -6.33
N GLU A 69 16.05 -5.87 -5.76
CA GLU A 69 16.83 -6.88 -6.48
C GLU A 69 15.96 -8.11 -6.78
N VAL A 70 15.97 -8.54 -8.03
CA VAL A 70 15.29 -9.74 -8.52
C VAL A 70 16.32 -10.72 -9.04
N GLN A 71 16.34 -11.92 -8.46
CA GLN A 71 17.14 -13.04 -8.93
C GLN A 71 16.25 -13.96 -9.75
N CYS A 72 16.48 -14.01 -11.06
CA CYS A 72 15.72 -14.84 -11.98
C CYS A 72 16.50 -16.10 -12.33
N GLN A 73 15.91 -17.27 -12.08
CA GLN A 73 16.51 -18.56 -12.40
C GLN A 73 16.49 -18.82 -13.91
N SER A 74 17.39 -19.68 -14.38
CA SER A 74 17.24 -20.31 -15.68
C SER A 74 16.03 -21.24 -15.72
N GLY A 75 15.50 -21.51 -16.91
CA GLY A 75 14.35 -22.38 -17.08
C GLY A 75 13.80 -22.40 -18.50
N ALA A 76 12.52 -22.73 -18.62
CA ALA A 76 11.81 -22.83 -19.88
C ALA A 76 10.39 -22.27 -19.77
N ILE A 77 10.03 -21.38 -20.70
CA ILE A 77 8.73 -20.70 -20.76
C ILE A 77 8.14 -20.90 -22.16
N TYR A 78 6.83 -21.12 -22.23
CA TYR A 78 6.12 -21.20 -23.50
C TYR A 78 5.83 -19.80 -24.03
N LEU A 79 6.34 -19.50 -25.23
CA LEU A 79 6.16 -18.22 -25.93
C LEU A 79 6.10 -18.43 -27.45
N VAL A 80 5.06 -17.88 -28.09
CA VAL A 80 4.89 -17.80 -29.54
C VAL A 80 4.92 -19.18 -30.21
N GLY A 81 4.23 -20.15 -29.63
CA GLY A 81 4.14 -21.50 -30.18
C GLY A 81 5.32 -22.43 -29.84
N ALA A 82 6.27 -21.98 -29.02
CA ALA A 82 7.47 -22.76 -28.72
C ALA A 82 7.89 -22.66 -27.25
N VAL A 83 8.46 -23.74 -26.73
CA VAL A 83 9.12 -23.75 -25.42
C VAL A 83 10.51 -23.11 -25.58
N ARG A 84 10.73 -21.97 -24.94
CA ARG A 84 11.96 -21.18 -25.00
C ARG A 84 12.78 -21.38 -23.73
N GLY A 85 14.03 -21.79 -23.89
CA GLY A 85 15.00 -21.81 -22.80
C GLY A 85 15.44 -20.39 -22.46
N ILE A 86 15.51 -20.09 -21.17
CA ILE A 86 15.89 -18.77 -20.64
C ILE A 86 17.09 -18.91 -19.69
N PRO A 87 18.14 -18.09 -19.84
CA PRO A 87 19.26 -18.06 -18.91
C PRO A 87 18.87 -17.39 -17.59
N SER A 88 19.63 -17.64 -16.53
CA SER A 88 19.48 -16.89 -15.27
C SER A 88 19.92 -15.45 -15.45
N LYS A 89 19.30 -14.52 -14.72
CA LYS A 89 19.65 -13.10 -14.74
C LYS A 89 19.35 -12.46 -13.39
N THR A 90 20.21 -11.54 -12.96
CA THR A 90 19.90 -10.63 -11.85
C THR A 90 19.57 -9.25 -12.41
N MET A 91 18.56 -8.61 -11.85
CA MET A 91 18.06 -7.30 -12.29
C MET A 91 17.44 -6.55 -11.12
N THR A 92 17.19 -5.24 -11.28
CA THR A 92 16.57 -4.41 -10.25
C THR A 92 15.27 -3.83 -10.79
N ILE A 93 14.22 -3.89 -9.97
CA ILE A 93 12.90 -3.32 -10.26
C ILE A 93 12.52 -2.24 -9.24
N PRO A 94 11.60 -1.32 -9.57
CA PRO A 94 11.02 -0.40 -8.59
C PRO A 94 10.40 -1.15 -7.39
N THR A 95 10.59 -0.62 -6.19
CA THR A 95 10.07 -1.20 -4.93
C THR A 95 8.65 -0.75 -4.60
N THR A 96 8.09 0.22 -5.33
CA THR A 96 6.73 0.74 -5.12
C THR A 96 5.90 0.60 -6.40
N GLY A 97 4.61 0.30 -6.23
CA GLY A 97 3.67 0.09 -7.32
C GLY A 97 3.69 -1.33 -7.88
N VAL A 98 2.99 -1.50 -9.02
CA VAL A 98 2.84 -2.80 -9.68
C VAL A 98 3.80 -2.89 -10.87
N VAL A 99 4.68 -3.89 -10.84
CA VAL A 99 5.69 -4.15 -11.88
C VAL A 99 5.50 -5.54 -12.47
N SER A 100 5.36 -5.61 -13.79
CA SER A 100 5.34 -6.89 -14.52
C SER A 100 6.76 -7.32 -14.85
N VAL A 101 7.20 -8.46 -14.33
CA VAL A 101 8.47 -9.10 -14.67
C VAL A 101 8.19 -10.20 -15.70
N GLY A 102 8.99 -10.28 -16.75
CA GLY A 102 8.66 -11.14 -17.89
C GLY A 102 9.84 -11.47 -18.76
N ILE A 103 9.52 -11.98 -19.93
CA ILE A 103 10.51 -12.34 -20.96
C ILE A 103 10.36 -11.40 -22.13
N ARG A 104 11.50 -10.95 -22.63
CA ARG A 104 11.59 -10.25 -23.90
C ARG A 104 12.16 -11.17 -24.95
N LEU A 105 11.48 -11.27 -26.08
CA LEU A 105 11.97 -11.99 -27.25
C LEU A 105 12.72 -11.01 -28.15
N VAL A 106 14.00 -11.32 -28.40
CA VAL A 106 14.87 -10.57 -29.30
C VAL A 106 15.12 -11.43 -30.53
N GLU A 107 14.62 -10.98 -31.67
CA GLU A 107 14.82 -11.63 -32.95
C GLU A 107 15.97 -10.97 -33.71
N THR A 108 16.88 -11.77 -34.25
CA THR A 108 18.01 -11.31 -35.05
C THR A 108 18.22 -12.25 -36.21
N VAL A 109 18.34 -11.70 -37.42
CA VAL A 109 18.69 -12.49 -38.61
C VAL A 109 20.21 -12.55 -38.69
N ILE A 110 20.75 -13.77 -38.70
CA ILE A 110 22.19 -14.06 -38.81
C ILE A 110 22.46 -14.54 -40.22
N THR A 111 23.37 -13.87 -40.90
CA THR A 111 23.80 -14.21 -42.27
C THR A 111 25.17 -14.86 -42.27
N GLU A 112 25.62 -15.31 -43.43
CA GLU A 112 26.98 -15.83 -43.62
C GLU A 112 28.07 -14.77 -43.43
N LEU A 113 27.71 -13.48 -43.40
CA LEU A 113 28.62 -12.38 -43.05
C LEU A 113 28.86 -12.32 -41.55
N ASP A 114 27.84 -12.64 -40.76
CA ASP A 114 27.89 -12.67 -39.30
C ASP A 114 28.47 -13.99 -38.78
N ASP A 115 28.10 -15.10 -39.42
CA ASP A 115 28.60 -16.45 -39.13
C ASP A 115 29.11 -17.14 -40.40
N PRO A 116 30.44 -17.09 -40.67
CA PRO A 116 31.03 -17.72 -41.84
C PRO A 116 30.81 -19.24 -41.94
N ALA A 117 30.43 -19.93 -40.85
CA ALA A 117 30.11 -21.36 -40.89
C ALA A 117 28.78 -21.68 -41.59
N LEU A 118 27.98 -20.65 -41.91
CA LEU A 118 26.75 -20.81 -42.70
C LEU A 118 27.01 -20.91 -44.21
N ARG A 119 28.27 -20.79 -44.64
CA ARG A 119 28.68 -21.04 -46.04
C ARG A 119 28.69 -22.53 -46.36
N ASP A 120 28.58 -22.85 -47.65
CA ASP A 120 28.55 -24.25 -48.09
C ASP A 120 29.86 -24.98 -47.74
N PRO A 121 29.80 -26.08 -46.95
CA PRO A 121 30.98 -26.81 -46.50
C PRO A 121 31.50 -27.81 -47.53
N ALA A 122 30.78 -28.07 -48.63
CA ALA A 122 31.13 -29.12 -49.57
C ALA A 122 32.38 -28.74 -50.40
N ILE A 123 33.47 -29.47 -50.19
CA ILE A 123 34.73 -29.29 -50.91
C ILE A 123 34.61 -29.92 -52.31
N ASP A 124 35.37 -29.41 -53.28
CA ASP A 124 35.46 -29.89 -54.67
C ASP A 124 34.15 -29.81 -55.49
N VAL A 125 33.18 -28.99 -55.05
CA VAL A 125 31.97 -28.66 -55.80
C VAL A 125 31.89 -27.18 -56.11
N ARG A 126 31.09 -26.82 -57.12
CA ARG A 126 30.99 -25.44 -57.64
C ARG A 126 30.52 -24.42 -56.60
N ASN A 127 29.72 -24.86 -55.65
CA ASN A 127 29.11 -24.04 -54.61
C ASN A 127 29.93 -23.95 -53.33
N TYR A 128 31.17 -24.47 -53.29
CA TYR A 128 32.03 -24.36 -52.11
C TYR A 128 32.18 -22.90 -51.64
N GLN A 129 31.94 -22.65 -50.36
CA GLN A 129 31.94 -21.32 -49.72
C GLN A 129 30.89 -20.31 -50.22
N GLU A 130 29.94 -20.71 -51.08
CA GLU A 130 28.82 -19.85 -51.43
C GLU A 130 27.90 -19.60 -50.22
N SER A 131 27.17 -18.49 -50.25
CA SER A 131 26.27 -18.08 -49.17
C SER A 131 25.13 -19.08 -48.98
N GLY A 132 25.02 -19.65 -47.78
CA GLY A 132 23.92 -20.53 -47.40
C GLY A 132 22.70 -19.77 -46.89
N ALA A 133 21.71 -20.52 -46.37
CA ALA A 133 20.54 -19.91 -45.76
C ALA A 133 20.90 -19.14 -44.49
N ALA A 134 20.31 -17.96 -44.30
CA ALA A 134 20.37 -17.22 -43.04
C ALA A 134 19.70 -17.99 -41.89
N ARG A 135 19.93 -17.57 -40.63
CA ARG A 135 19.27 -18.10 -39.43
C ARG A 135 18.46 -17.01 -38.74
N LEU A 136 17.21 -17.29 -38.41
CA LEU A 136 16.47 -16.47 -37.46
C LEU A 136 16.86 -16.93 -36.04
N LYS A 137 17.66 -16.12 -35.37
CA LYS A 137 18.00 -16.32 -33.96
C LYS A 137 16.95 -15.62 -33.11
N VAL A 138 16.33 -16.36 -32.20
CA VAL A 138 15.36 -15.81 -31.24
C VAL A 138 15.87 -16.09 -29.84
N GLU A 139 16.18 -15.03 -29.11
CA GLU A 139 16.69 -15.10 -27.74
C GLU A 139 15.61 -14.64 -26.75
N ALA A 140 15.39 -15.47 -25.74
CA ALA A 140 14.49 -15.19 -24.64
C ALA A 140 15.31 -14.68 -23.45
N ILE A 141 15.07 -13.44 -23.03
CA ILE A 141 15.82 -12.78 -21.96
C ILE A 141 14.89 -12.22 -20.88
N TRP A 142 15.29 -12.34 -19.62
CA TRP A 142 14.60 -11.71 -18.50
C TRP A 142 14.60 -10.18 -18.63
N SER A 143 13.43 -9.59 -18.45
CA SER A 143 13.14 -8.16 -18.62
C SER A 143 11.97 -7.77 -17.73
N PHE A 144 11.71 -6.47 -17.56
CA PHE A 144 10.53 -5.99 -16.86
C PHE A 144 9.87 -4.86 -17.64
N GLN A 145 8.58 -4.66 -17.40
CA GLN A 145 7.83 -3.61 -18.05
C GLN A 145 8.39 -2.24 -17.66
N GLY A 146 8.72 -1.43 -18.67
CA GLY A 146 9.31 -0.09 -18.46
C GLY A 146 10.84 -0.06 -18.36
N ASP A 147 11.53 -1.17 -18.58
CA ASP A 147 13.00 -1.23 -18.57
C ASP A 147 13.69 -0.57 -19.77
N GLY A 148 12.92 -0.05 -20.73
CA GLY A 148 13.42 0.64 -21.93
C GLY A 148 14.08 -0.28 -22.97
N ALA A 149 14.08 -1.61 -22.76
CA ALA A 149 14.68 -2.54 -23.71
C ALA A 149 13.83 -2.70 -24.98
N THR A 150 14.49 -3.00 -26.10
CA THR A 150 13.85 -3.25 -27.40
C THR A 150 13.49 -4.72 -27.58
N GLY A 151 12.38 -4.99 -28.28
CA GLY A 151 11.84 -6.33 -28.50
C GLY A 151 10.45 -6.50 -27.90
N GLU A 152 9.79 -7.60 -28.22
CA GLU A 152 8.43 -7.87 -27.76
C GLU A 152 8.46 -8.42 -26.33
N PHE A 153 7.65 -7.82 -25.44
CA PHE A 153 7.62 -8.15 -24.02
C PHE A 153 6.41 -8.98 -23.67
N TYR A 154 6.66 -10.11 -22.99
CA TYR A 154 5.65 -11.04 -22.52
C TYR A 154 5.67 -11.09 -20.99
N PRO A 155 4.61 -10.63 -20.30
CA PRO A 155 4.55 -10.64 -18.83
C PRO A 155 4.46 -12.08 -18.30
N VAL A 156 5.24 -12.38 -17.26
CA VAL A 156 5.29 -13.73 -16.66
C VAL A 156 4.92 -13.69 -15.18
N TYR A 157 5.46 -12.74 -14.42
CA TYR A 157 5.22 -12.54 -13.00
C TYR A 157 4.75 -11.12 -12.73
N THR A 158 4.00 -10.93 -11.65
CA THR A 158 3.60 -9.62 -11.16
C THR A 158 4.19 -9.40 -9.77
N VAL A 159 4.88 -8.28 -9.59
CA VAL A 159 5.40 -7.84 -8.30
C VAL A 159 4.62 -6.60 -7.89
N GLU A 160 4.16 -6.55 -6.65
CA GLU A 160 3.39 -5.45 -6.08
C GLU A 160 4.06 -5.00 -4.79
N ASP A 161 4.48 -3.73 -4.74
CA ASP A 161 5.18 -3.12 -3.60
C ASP A 161 6.36 -3.97 -3.08
N GLY A 162 7.17 -4.47 -4.02
CA GLY A 162 8.36 -5.27 -3.73
C GLY A 162 8.08 -6.73 -3.33
N GLN A 163 6.81 -7.15 -3.27
CA GLN A 163 6.42 -8.54 -3.01
C GLN A 163 5.99 -9.25 -4.29
N LEU A 164 6.53 -10.45 -4.52
CA LEU A 164 6.10 -11.31 -5.62
C LEU A 164 4.67 -11.81 -5.35
N ARG A 165 3.73 -11.47 -6.24
CA ARG A 165 2.40 -12.07 -6.21
C ARG A 165 2.54 -13.57 -6.46
N ALA A 166 1.77 -14.37 -5.72
CA ALA A 166 1.73 -15.80 -5.94
C ALA A 166 1.35 -16.07 -7.40
N LYS A 167 2.25 -16.70 -8.15
CA LYS A 167 1.94 -17.23 -9.48
C LYS A 167 1.57 -18.69 -9.30
N GLU A 168 0.34 -19.05 -9.66
CA GLU A 168 -0.01 -20.46 -9.81
C GLU A 168 0.88 -21.07 -10.90
N THR A 169 1.54 -22.19 -10.58
CA THR A 169 2.26 -22.97 -11.59
C THR A 169 1.23 -23.40 -12.64
N PRO A 170 1.50 -23.28 -13.96
CA PRO A 170 0.47 -23.54 -14.96
C PRO A 170 -0.20 -24.89 -14.68
N PRO A 171 -1.53 -24.91 -14.53
CA PRO A 171 -2.21 -26.17 -14.40
C PRO A 171 -2.06 -26.91 -15.71
N ASN A 172 -1.30 -28.00 -15.69
CA ASN A 172 -1.44 -29.04 -16.69
C ASN A 172 -2.95 -29.33 -16.83
N LEU A 173 -3.51 -29.02 -18.00
CA LEU A 173 -4.92 -29.19 -18.38
C LEU A 173 -5.90 -28.25 -17.64
N ASP A 174 -6.10 -27.05 -18.19
CA ASP A 174 -7.10 -26.05 -17.74
C ASP A 174 -8.50 -26.67 -17.55
N SER A 175 -8.93 -27.57 -18.44
CA SER A 175 -10.24 -28.25 -18.33
C SER A 175 -10.33 -29.23 -17.16
N VAL A 176 -9.28 -29.99 -16.87
CA VAL A 176 -9.25 -30.95 -15.76
C VAL A 176 -9.12 -30.20 -14.43
N THR A 177 -8.31 -29.15 -14.40
CA THR A 177 -8.11 -28.34 -13.19
C THR A 177 -9.36 -27.52 -12.86
N GLN A 178 -10.01 -26.91 -13.84
CA GLN A 178 -11.32 -26.25 -13.64
C GLN A 178 -12.40 -27.25 -13.19
N SER A 179 -12.41 -28.46 -13.78
CA SER A 179 -13.35 -29.51 -13.37
C SER A 179 -13.11 -29.95 -11.93
N LEU A 180 -11.85 -30.08 -11.52
CA LEU A 180 -11.46 -30.44 -10.16
C LEU A 180 -11.76 -29.30 -9.18
N ALA A 181 -11.49 -28.04 -9.54
CA ALA A 181 -11.79 -26.87 -8.72
C ALA A 181 -13.31 -26.71 -8.52
N ARG A 182 -14.10 -26.93 -9.58
CA ARG A 182 -15.56 -26.98 -9.48
C ARG A 182 -16.02 -28.12 -8.58
N TYR A 183 -15.49 -29.33 -8.78
CA TYR A 183 -15.82 -30.49 -7.94
C TYR A 183 -15.48 -30.25 -6.46
N ASP A 184 -14.28 -29.74 -6.16
CA ASP A 184 -13.84 -29.42 -4.80
C ASP A 184 -14.76 -28.39 -4.15
N ARG A 185 -15.13 -27.33 -4.89
CA ARG A 185 -16.06 -26.31 -4.40
C ARG A 185 -17.46 -26.86 -4.15
N ASP A 186 -18.00 -27.65 -5.08
CA ASP A 186 -19.31 -28.27 -4.95
C ASP A 186 -19.35 -29.28 -3.80
N SER A 187 -18.23 -29.97 -3.53
CA SER A 187 -18.11 -30.95 -2.44
C SER A 187 -17.85 -30.32 -1.07
N ALA A 188 -17.03 -29.27 -0.99
CA ALA A 188 -16.61 -28.64 0.27
C ALA A 188 -17.48 -27.43 0.66
N GLY A 189 -18.27 -26.89 -0.27
CA GLY A 189 -19.16 -25.76 -0.04
C GLY A 189 -18.48 -24.39 0.03
N GLY A 190 -17.15 -24.30 -0.19
CA GLY A 190 -16.44 -23.02 -0.13
C GLY A 190 -14.91 -23.13 -0.12
N THR A 191 -14.28 -22.09 0.42
CA THR A 191 -12.82 -21.96 0.61
C THR A 191 -12.45 -22.49 2.00
N TYR A 192 -11.36 -23.26 2.12
CA TYR A 192 -10.93 -23.85 3.38
C TYR A 192 -9.42 -23.99 3.52
N VAL A 193 -8.93 -23.95 4.75
CA VAL A 193 -7.53 -24.25 5.09
C VAL A 193 -7.36 -25.76 5.20
N VAL A 194 -6.38 -26.31 4.48
CA VAL A 194 -6.04 -27.73 4.50
C VAL A 194 -5.08 -28.02 5.65
N SER A 195 -4.06 -27.19 5.81
CA SER A 195 -3.03 -27.34 6.85
C SER A 195 -2.27 -26.03 7.04
N GLY A 196 -1.84 -25.72 8.26
CA GLY A 196 -1.01 -24.54 8.54
C GLY A 196 -1.77 -23.23 8.39
N LEU A 197 -1.15 -22.21 7.79
CA LEU A 197 -1.72 -20.86 7.61
C LEU A 197 -2.20 -20.22 8.92
N THR A 198 -1.53 -20.53 10.04
CA THR A 198 -1.82 -19.91 11.32
C THR A 198 -1.32 -18.48 11.33
N VAL A 199 -2.20 -17.54 11.68
CA VAL A 199 -1.84 -16.13 11.85
C VAL A 199 -1.49 -15.88 13.32
N LYS A 200 -0.36 -15.23 13.56
CA LYS A 200 0.06 -14.76 14.89
C LYS A 200 0.34 -13.26 14.82
N ALA A 201 -0.20 -12.51 15.77
CA ALA A 201 0.25 -11.15 16.02
C ALA A 201 1.66 -11.18 16.61
N LEU A 202 2.54 -10.33 16.09
CA LEU A 202 3.85 -10.05 16.67
C LEU A 202 3.81 -8.67 17.33
N ASP A 203 4.89 -8.28 17.97
CA ASP A 203 5.02 -6.92 18.50
C ASP A 203 4.90 -5.90 17.36
N ASP A 204 4.17 -4.82 17.63
CA ASP A 204 4.05 -3.68 16.73
C ASP A 204 5.44 -3.07 16.47
N LEU A 205 5.61 -2.46 15.30
CA LEU A 205 6.82 -1.70 15.01
C LEU A 205 6.90 -0.47 15.92
N GLY A 206 8.11 -0.01 16.22
CA GLY A 206 8.31 1.25 16.97
C GLY A 206 7.74 2.48 16.27
N THR A 207 7.42 2.37 14.99
CA THR A 207 6.74 3.36 14.14
C THR A 207 5.20 3.26 14.19
N GLY A 208 4.63 2.26 14.88
CA GLY A 208 3.20 2.12 15.15
C GLY A 208 2.43 1.15 14.24
N GLU A 209 3.06 0.54 13.24
CA GLU A 209 2.41 -0.46 12.37
C GLU A 209 2.23 -1.80 13.07
N GLN A 210 1.10 -2.46 12.77
CA GLN A 210 0.81 -3.80 13.23
C GLN A 210 1.55 -4.85 12.42
N VAL A 211 2.09 -5.85 13.10
CA VAL A 211 2.87 -6.91 12.48
C VAL A 211 2.21 -8.27 12.70
N TYR A 212 2.01 -8.99 11.61
CA TYR A 212 1.45 -10.34 11.62
C TYR A 212 2.42 -11.32 10.97
N SER A 213 2.52 -12.53 11.53
CA SER A 213 3.19 -13.65 10.89
C SER A 213 2.14 -14.65 10.41
N VAL A 214 2.15 -14.92 9.11
CA VAL A 214 1.33 -15.96 8.48
C VAL A 214 2.23 -17.17 8.27
N GLY A 215 1.97 -18.26 9.00
CA GLY A 215 2.76 -19.50 8.87
C GLY A 215 2.60 -20.16 7.50
N GLU A 216 3.57 -20.99 7.13
CA GLU A 216 3.46 -21.87 5.97
C GLU A 216 2.22 -22.76 6.03
N GLY A 217 1.71 -23.16 4.88
CA GLY A 217 0.53 -23.98 4.81
C GLY A 217 -0.16 -23.97 3.45
N ARG A 218 -1.31 -24.63 3.41
CA ARG A 218 -2.07 -24.91 2.20
C ARG A 218 -3.53 -24.60 2.42
N ALA A 219 -4.15 -23.95 1.45
CA ALA A 219 -5.59 -23.70 1.40
C ALA A 219 -6.16 -24.05 0.03
N ARG A 220 -7.47 -24.24 0.00
CA ARG A 220 -8.29 -24.25 -1.21
C ARG A 220 -9.07 -22.95 -1.28
N VAL A 221 -8.74 -22.08 -2.21
CA VAL A 221 -9.44 -20.81 -2.45
C VAL A 221 -10.20 -20.94 -3.76
N TYR A 222 -11.54 -20.92 -3.70
CA TYR A 222 -12.40 -21.17 -4.86
C TYR A 222 -12.11 -22.47 -5.65
N GLY A 223 -11.65 -23.51 -4.95
CA GLY A 223 -11.27 -24.80 -5.54
C GLY A 223 -9.81 -24.88 -6.03
N TYR A 224 -9.12 -23.73 -6.12
CA TYR A 224 -7.71 -23.66 -6.50
C TYR A 224 -6.82 -23.84 -5.27
N GLY A 225 -5.71 -24.54 -5.45
CA GLY A 225 -4.76 -24.83 -4.37
C GLY A 225 -3.76 -23.70 -4.20
N VAL A 226 -3.80 -23.01 -3.06
CA VAL A 226 -2.80 -22.01 -2.70
C VAL A 226 -1.86 -22.57 -1.64
N GLU A 227 -0.55 -22.45 -1.85
CA GLU A 227 0.49 -22.95 -0.96
C GLU A 227 1.49 -21.84 -0.59
N LEU A 228 1.64 -21.59 0.71
CA LEU A 228 2.73 -20.81 1.28
C LEU A 228 3.80 -21.78 1.75
N LYS A 229 4.95 -21.83 1.05
CA LYS A 229 6.06 -22.73 1.38
C LYS A 229 6.86 -22.29 2.61
N THR A 230 6.80 -21.01 2.94
CA THR A 230 7.49 -20.40 4.07
C THR A 230 6.57 -19.39 4.75
N SER A 231 6.79 -19.16 6.04
CA SER A 231 6.11 -18.10 6.76
C SER A 231 6.34 -16.74 6.12
N ARG A 232 5.31 -15.90 6.10
CA ARG A 232 5.40 -14.50 5.67
C ARG A 232 5.20 -13.57 6.85
N ARG A 233 5.88 -12.43 6.80
CA ARG A 233 5.71 -11.33 7.74
C ARG A 233 4.97 -10.22 7.02
N GLU A 234 3.77 -9.94 7.48
CA GLU A 234 2.88 -8.92 6.93
C GLU A 234 2.86 -7.71 7.88
N VAL A 235 3.01 -6.52 7.33
CA VAL A 235 3.05 -5.26 8.10
C VAL A 235 1.95 -4.35 7.56
N TYR A 236 1.08 -3.86 8.45
CA TYR A 236 -0.03 -3.01 8.07
C TYR A 236 -0.06 -1.71 8.90
N PRO A 237 -0.31 -0.56 8.27
CA PRO A 237 -0.49 0.68 9.01
C PRO A 237 -1.77 0.64 9.84
N VAL A 238 -1.72 1.23 11.04
CA VAL A 238 -2.88 1.36 11.92
C VAL A 238 -3.62 2.64 11.56
N ILE A 239 -4.67 2.50 10.76
CA ILE A 239 -5.55 3.62 10.36
C ILE A 239 -6.92 3.39 11.00
N PRO A 240 -7.16 3.88 12.23
CA PRO A 240 -8.43 3.70 12.91
C PRO A 240 -9.51 4.61 12.32
N ASP A 241 -10.75 4.12 12.32
CA ASP A 241 -11.91 4.99 12.12
C ASP A 241 -12.11 5.80 13.39
N LEU A 242 -12.17 7.13 13.25
CA LEU A 242 -12.25 8.04 14.37
C LEU A 242 -13.67 8.54 14.59
N ARG A 243 -14.08 8.57 15.85
CA ARG A 243 -15.28 9.28 16.29
C ARG A 243 -14.91 10.47 17.14
N ASN A 244 -15.28 11.66 16.69
CA ASN A 244 -15.09 12.87 17.47
C ASN A 244 -16.09 12.92 18.64
N ILE A 245 -15.57 13.12 19.85
CA ILE A 245 -16.34 13.37 21.07
C ILE A 245 -16.13 14.82 21.45
N ILE A 246 -17.24 15.57 21.56
CA ILE A 246 -17.20 17.01 21.84
C ILE A 246 -17.60 17.23 23.30
N SER A 247 -16.73 17.93 24.04
CA SER A 247 -17.02 18.44 25.39
C SER A 247 -17.58 17.37 26.35
N GLU A 248 -16.92 16.21 26.43
CA GLU A 248 -17.24 15.21 27.45
C GLU A 248 -16.99 15.80 28.84
N PRO A 249 -17.99 15.82 29.73
CA PRO A 249 -17.88 16.49 31.02
C PRO A 249 -17.34 15.57 32.11
N HIS A 250 -16.36 16.08 32.86
CA HIS A 250 -15.79 15.45 34.06
C HIS A 250 -15.81 16.45 35.22
N THR A 251 -16.02 16.01 36.46
CA THR A 251 -16.04 16.92 37.62
C THR A 251 -14.65 17.05 38.25
N SER A 252 -14.18 18.28 38.43
CA SER A 252 -12.94 18.55 39.17
C SER A 252 -13.12 18.23 40.66
N THR A 253 -12.24 17.40 41.21
CA THR A 253 -12.25 16.99 42.62
C THR A 253 -11.18 17.71 43.45
N THR A 254 -10.17 18.30 42.81
CA THR A 254 -9.06 19.02 43.45
C THR A 254 -8.51 20.11 42.51
N VAL A 255 -7.86 21.12 43.09
CA VAL A 255 -7.13 22.13 42.31
C VAL A 255 -5.78 21.60 41.82
N SER A 256 -5.20 20.62 42.54
CA SER A 256 -3.95 19.96 42.15
C SER A 256 -4.14 19.04 40.95
N ALA A 257 -3.03 18.49 40.43
CA ALA A 257 -3.07 17.49 39.37
C ALA A 257 -4.03 16.32 39.72
N GLN A 258 -4.98 16.05 38.82
CA GLN A 258 -5.95 14.97 38.93
C GLN A 258 -6.04 14.18 37.62
N ARG A 259 -6.24 12.87 37.75
CA ARG A 259 -6.48 11.96 36.62
C ARG A 259 -7.93 12.09 36.17
N VAL A 260 -8.12 12.21 34.87
CA VAL A 260 -9.41 12.17 34.19
C VAL A 260 -9.43 10.95 33.28
N ASP A 261 -10.24 9.95 33.63
CA ASP A 261 -10.49 8.79 32.78
C ASP A 261 -11.71 9.09 31.91
N ILE A 262 -11.55 8.97 30.61
CA ILE A 262 -12.63 9.27 29.66
C ILE A 262 -13.62 8.11 29.56
N ASP A 263 -14.86 8.42 29.18
CA ASP A 263 -15.92 7.41 29.08
C ASP A 263 -15.73 6.45 27.90
N ARG A 264 -14.98 6.86 26.87
CA ARG A 264 -14.91 6.15 25.59
C ARG A 264 -13.50 5.99 25.07
N THR A 265 -12.88 4.93 25.54
CA THR A 265 -11.54 4.52 25.13
C THR A 265 -11.58 3.71 23.83
N PRO A 266 -10.47 3.60 23.09
CA PRO A 266 -9.18 4.27 23.29
C PRO A 266 -9.09 5.66 22.63
N ILE A 267 -8.29 6.56 23.22
CA ILE A 267 -7.96 7.88 22.66
C ILE A 267 -6.99 7.73 21.49
N GLU A 268 -7.27 8.42 20.38
CA GLU A 268 -6.28 8.72 19.34
C GLU A 268 -5.50 9.98 19.71
N ASN A 269 -6.23 11.07 19.91
CA ASN A 269 -5.65 12.35 20.33
C ASN A 269 -6.68 13.18 21.09
N ILE A 270 -6.19 14.06 21.96
CA ILE A 270 -6.98 15.10 22.61
C ILE A 270 -6.92 16.36 21.75
N ALA A 271 -8.08 16.92 21.42
CA ALA A 271 -8.18 18.15 20.64
C ALA A 271 -8.17 19.39 21.54
N SER A 272 -8.88 19.36 22.66
CA SER A 272 -8.87 20.43 23.65
C SER A 272 -9.32 19.94 25.02
N VAL A 273 -8.78 20.56 26.07
CA VAL A 273 -9.25 20.41 27.45
C VAL A 273 -9.55 21.80 28.00
N GLN A 274 -10.80 22.04 28.39
CA GLN A 274 -11.25 23.29 28.96
C GLN A 274 -11.62 23.10 30.42
N ILE A 275 -11.11 23.98 31.27
CA ILE A 275 -11.38 23.98 32.71
C ILE A 275 -11.93 25.33 33.15
N THR A 276 -12.68 25.35 34.24
CA THR A 276 -12.89 26.59 34.99
C THR A 276 -11.67 26.79 35.89
N ALA A 277 -10.88 27.82 35.61
CA ALA A 277 -9.73 28.19 36.41
C ALA A 277 -10.04 29.46 37.21
N GLU A 278 -9.30 29.66 38.30
CA GLU A 278 -9.39 30.84 39.15
C GLU A 278 -8.03 31.51 39.24
N LYS A 279 -7.99 32.83 39.16
CA LYS A 279 -6.76 33.58 39.44
C LYS A 279 -7.04 34.95 40.01
N THR A 280 -6.00 35.52 40.63
CA THR A 280 -5.97 36.90 41.10
C THR A 280 -5.03 37.70 40.21
N VAL A 281 -5.50 38.84 39.69
CA VAL A 281 -4.70 39.77 38.89
C VAL A 281 -4.74 41.16 39.51
N THR A 282 -3.69 41.94 39.27
CA THR A 282 -3.67 43.37 39.59
C THR A 282 -4.04 44.15 38.33
N LEU A 283 -5.07 44.99 38.42
CA LEU A 283 -5.50 45.90 37.35
C LEU A 283 -5.19 47.34 37.73
N THR A 284 -5.01 48.19 36.72
CA THR A 284 -5.00 49.64 36.86
C THR A 284 -6.38 50.17 36.53
N HIS A 285 -6.96 50.96 37.43
CA HIS A 285 -8.25 51.59 37.20
C HIS A 285 -8.13 52.73 36.17
N GLY A 286 -9.11 52.83 35.28
CA GLY A 286 -9.16 53.83 34.21
C GLY A 286 -9.00 55.27 34.69
N GLY A 287 -8.67 56.16 33.76
CA GLY A 287 -8.34 57.56 34.05
C GLY A 287 -9.54 58.46 34.42
N PHE A 288 -10.73 57.90 34.59
CA PHE A 288 -11.95 58.63 34.90
C PHE A 288 -12.94 57.74 35.68
N VAL A 289 -13.89 58.38 36.35
CA VAL A 289 -14.93 57.73 37.17
C VAL A 289 -15.88 56.89 36.32
N GLY A 290 -16.18 55.66 36.74
CA GLY A 290 -17.05 54.73 36.03
C GLY A 290 -16.39 54.07 34.81
N ALA A 291 -15.06 53.99 34.80
CA ALA A 291 -14.30 53.32 33.75
C ALA A 291 -14.58 51.80 33.71
N GLN A 292 -14.27 51.19 32.56
CA GLN A 292 -14.33 49.75 32.37
C GLN A 292 -12.93 49.19 32.16
N ASP A 293 -12.45 48.41 33.12
CA ASP A 293 -11.10 47.89 33.14
C ASP A 293 -11.06 46.46 32.57
N PRO A 294 -10.34 46.21 31.47
CA PRO A 294 -10.32 44.90 30.83
C PRO A 294 -9.55 43.86 31.67
N LEU A 295 -10.13 42.68 31.81
CA LEU A 295 -9.44 41.52 32.36
C LEU A 295 -8.54 40.90 31.27
N PRO A 296 -7.44 40.25 31.67
CA PRO A 296 -6.49 39.67 30.70
C PRO A 296 -7.03 38.44 29.97
N ASP A 297 -8.06 37.75 30.48
CA ASP A 297 -8.69 36.61 29.80
C ASP A 297 -10.03 36.98 29.18
N THR A 298 -10.37 36.28 28.11
CA THR A 298 -11.55 36.56 27.29
C THR A 298 -12.82 35.86 27.77
N SER A 299 -12.70 34.70 28.42
CA SER A 299 -13.84 33.85 28.82
C SER A 299 -14.11 33.92 30.33
N VAL A 300 -14.27 35.14 30.86
CA VAL A 300 -14.54 35.36 32.29
C VAL A 300 -15.97 34.96 32.64
N LEU A 301 -16.11 34.10 33.65
CA LEU A 301 -17.39 33.59 34.13
C LEU A 301 -17.96 34.46 35.26
N SER A 302 -17.13 34.79 36.25
CA SER A 302 -17.57 35.52 37.44
C SER A 302 -16.43 36.22 38.16
N LEU A 303 -16.72 37.38 38.75
CA LEU A 303 -15.83 38.08 39.67
C LEU A 303 -16.12 37.60 41.10
N LEU A 304 -15.11 37.09 41.80
CA LEU A 304 -15.24 36.56 43.16
C LEU A 304 -14.93 37.61 44.22
N GLU A 305 -13.82 38.34 44.04
CA GLU A 305 -13.38 39.36 44.99
C GLU A 305 -12.71 40.50 44.23
N VAL A 306 -13.09 41.75 44.53
CA VAL A 306 -12.42 42.96 44.04
C VAL A 306 -12.04 43.80 45.25
N LYS A 307 -10.74 44.10 45.41
CA LYS A 307 -10.26 44.85 46.58
C LYS A 307 -9.10 45.79 46.27
N GLN A 308 -9.01 46.86 47.05
CA GLN A 308 -7.89 47.79 47.08
C GLN A 308 -7.49 48.04 48.53
N GLY A 309 -6.28 47.63 48.91
CA GLY A 309 -5.83 47.72 50.30
C GLY A 309 -6.77 46.95 51.23
N GLY A 310 -7.36 47.63 52.22
CA GLY A 310 -8.34 47.06 53.16
C GLY A 310 -9.80 47.11 52.68
N THR A 311 -10.09 47.75 51.54
CA THR A 311 -11.44 47.93 51.03
C THR A 311 -11.80 46.79 50.08
N THR A 312 -12.87 46.05 50.36
CA THR A 312 -13.48 45.09 49.43
C THR A 312 -14.73 45.71 48.84
N TYR A 313 -14.78 45.78 47.51
CA TYR A 313 -15.90 46.37 46.78
C TYR A 313 -17.03 45.35 46.64
N LEU A 314 -18.27 45.83 46.57
CA LEU A 314 -19.48 45.02 46.53
C LEU A 314 -19.96 44.81 45.09
N ALA A 315 -20.04 43.54 44.67
CA ALA A 315 -20.62 43.19 43.37
C ALA A 315 -22.07 43.70 43.22
N ASN A 316 -22.40 44.17 42.03
CA ASN A 316 -23.69 44.78 41.64
C ASN A 316 -24.06 46.07 42.40
N THR A 317 -23.17 46.59 43.24
CA THR A 317 -23.32 47.89 43.91
C THR A 317 -22.21 48.84 43.49
N ASP A 318 -20.97 48.39 43.62
CA ASP A 318 -19.74 49.11 43.30
C ASP A 318 -19.28 48.79 41.87
N TYR A 319 -19.32 47.53 41.48
CA TYR A 319 -18.91 47.07 40.15
C TYR A 319 -19.82 45.96 39.61
N LYS A 320 -19.75 45.70 38.30
CA LYS A 320 -20.32 44.51 37.64
C LYS A 320 -19.36 43.93 36.61
N LEU A 321 -19.61 42.70 36.18
CA LEU A 321 -18.90 42.11 35.05
C LEU A 321 -19.61 42.49 33.75
N THR A 322 -18.92 43.17 32.83
CA THR A 322 -19.45 43.50 31.51
C THR A 322 -18.43 43.14 30.44
N SER A 323 -18.76 42.16 29.59
CA SER A 323 -17.93 41.78 28.42
C SER A 323 -16.45 41.54 28.74
N GLY A 324 -16.16 40.80 29.83
CA GLY A 324 -14.79 40.50 30.26
C GLY A 324 -14.07 41.69 30.92
N LYS A 325 -14.81 42.69 31.41
CA LYS A 325 -14.27 43.86 32.09
C LYS A 325 -14.88 44.03 33.47
N VAL A 326 -14.11 44.56 34.40
CA VAL A 326 -14.64 45.13 35.64
C VAL A 326 -15.23 46.48 35.29
N ASP A 327 -16.56 46.57 35.34
CA ASP A 327 -17.33 47.73 34.95
C ASP A 327 -17.76 48.51 36.19
N TRP A 328 -17.16 49.69 36.37
CA TRP A 328 -17.40 50.59 37.50
C TRP A 328 -18.52 51.60 37.23
N SER A 329 -19.32 51.45 36.17
CA SER A 329 -20.41 52.38 35.82
C SER A 329 -21.57 52.47 36.85
N LEU A 330 -21.48 51.77 37.97
CA LEU A 330 -22.45 51.82 39.05
C LEU A 330 -22.18 53.02 39.98
N ALA A 331 -23.17 53.39 40.80
CA ALA A 331 -23.09 54.55 41.68
C ALA A 331 -22.36 54.28 43.03
N GLY A 332 -21.74 53.11 43.18
CA GLY A 332 -21.04 52.71 44.39
C GLY A 332 -19.62 53.28 44.50
N ASN A 333 -18.82 52.70 45.38
CA ASN A 333 -17.42 53.07 45.55
C ASN A 333 -16.56 52.45 44.43
N GLU A 334 -15.54 53.17 43.97
CA GLU A 334 -14.56 52.65 43.02
C GLU A 334 -13.13 53.07 43.41
N PRO A 335 -12.09 52.40 42.89
CA PRO A 335 -10.70 52.82 43.07
C PRO A 335 -10.45 54.22 42.52
N ALA A 336 -9.50 54.95 43.08
CA ALA A 336 -9.12 56.25 42.53
C ALA A 336 -8.59 56.11 41.07
N PRO A 337 -8.93 57.02 40.14
CA PRO A 337 -8.40 56.99 38.77
C PRO A 337 -6.87 56.85 38.72
N GLY A 338 -6.37 55.90 37.93
CA GLY A 338 -4.93 55.60 37.80
C GLY A 338 -4.31 54.80 38.96
N SER A 339 -5.09 54.44 39.99
CA SER A 339 -4.63 53.54 41.06
C SER A 339 -4.75 52.07 40.65
N THR A 340 -4.15 51.17 41.44
CA THR A 340 -4.23 49.72 41.18
C THR A 340 -5.07 49.01 42.23
N TYR A 341 -5.74 47.93 41.81
CA TYR A 341 -6.56 47.08 42.66
C TYR A 341 -6.43 45.62 42.21
N THR A 342 -6.79 44.68 43.08
CA THR A 342 -6.74 43.25 42.78
C THR A 342 -8.12 42.69 42.53
N VAL A 343 -8.21 41.79 41.55
CA VAL A 343 -9.44 41.08 41.17
C VAL A 343 -9.16 39.59 41.17
N THR A 344 -9.93 38.84 41.95
CA THR A 344 -10.01 37.38 41.89
C THR A 344 -11.25 37.00 41.09
N TYR A 345 -11.10 36.17 40.07
CA TYR A 345 -12.18 35.80 39.17
C TYR A 345 -11.98 34.39 38.60
N GLN A 346 -13.10 33.82 38.13
CA GLN A 346 -13.12 32.55 37.42
C GLN A 346 -13.29 32.76 35.94
N TYR A 347 -12.60 31.96 35.14
CA TYR A 347 -12.63 32.02 33.68
C TYR A 347 -12.47 30.63 33.08
N ILE A 348 -12.92 30.45 31.84
CA ILE A 348 -12.65 29.23 31.08
C ILE A 348 -11.23 29.34 30.52
N SER A 349 -10.37 28.40 30.90
CA SER A 349 -9.02 28.25 30.37
C SER A 349 -8.93 26.97 29.55
N GLU A 350 -8.33 27.06 28.37
CA GLU A 350 -7.85 25.88 27.67
C GLU A 350 -6.47 25.50 28.23
N VAL A 351 -6.27 24.22 28.54
CA VAL A 351 -5.05 23.73 29.18
C VAL A 351 -4.48 22.54 28.42
N THR A 352 -3.15 22.43 28.40
CA THR A 352 -2.46 21.27 27.84
C THR A 352 -2.43 20.16 28.88
N PRO A 353 -3.09 19.02 28.66
CA PRO A 353 -3.05 17.90 29.59
C PRO A 353 -1.69 17.21 29.57
N THR A 354 -1.42 16.43 30.63
CA THR A 354 -0.19 15.63 30.77
C THR A 354 -0.54 14.16 30.97
N ALA A 355 0.46 13.25 30.93
CA ALA A 355 0.28 11.81 31.15
C ALA A 355 -0.89 11.21 30.33
N ILE A 356 -0.95 11.56 29.05
CA ILE A 356 -1.97 11.09 28.11
C ILE A 356 -1.67 9.62 27.79
N ASP A 357 -2.70 8.78 27.90
CA ASP A 357 -2.70 7.39 27.45
C ASP A 357 -4.03 7.06 26.76
N ASP A 358 -4.21 5.80 26.37
CA ASP A 358 -5.42 5.35 25.66
C ASP A 358 -6.72 5.56 26.48
N THR A 359 -6.63 5.73 27.79
CA THR A 359 -7.78 5.75 28.71
C THR A 359 -8.05 7.10 29.34
N GLY A 360 -7.13 8.05 29.26
CA GLY A 360 -7.30 9.34 29.90
C GLY A 360 -6.06 10.21 29.90
N PHE A 361 -6.07 11.19 30.80
CA PHE A 361 -5.02 12.18 30.95
C PHE A 361 -5.06 12.83 32.34
N THR A 362 -4.04 13.61 32.66
CA THR A 362 -3.95 14.39 33.91
C THR A 362 -4.08 15.89 33.63
N VAL A 363 -4.86 16.57 34.45
CA VAL A 363 -5.08 18.03 34.39
C VAL A 363 -4.97 18.67 35.78
N GLU A 364 -4.56 19.95 35.83
CA GLU A 364 -4.37 20.71 37.06
C GLU A 364 -4.97 22.12 36.91
N GLY A 365 -5.32 22.76 38.04
CA GLY A 365 -5.76 24.16 38.09
C GLY A 365 -7.27 24.38 37.95
N ALA A 366 -8.05 23.30 37.87
CA ALA A 366 -9.50 23.38 37.79
C ALA A 366 -10.12 23.65 39.17
N VAL A 367 -11.05 24.60 39.24
CA VAL A 367 -11.81 24.91 40.46
C VAL A 367 -12.56 23.65 40.93
N VAL A 368 -12.50 23.35 42.23
CA VAL A 368 -13.17 22.17 42.78
C VAL A 368 -14.69 22.27 42.56
N GLY A 369 -15.28 21.19 42.05
CA GLY A 369 -16.70 21.12 41.73
C GLY A 369 -17.09 21.70 40.37
N SER A 370 -16.16 22.33 39.64
CA SER A 370 -16.41 22.76 38.26
C SER A 370 -16.27 21.61 37.26
N LEU A 371 -16.73 21.83 36.03
CA LEU A 371 -16.54 20.89 34.94
C LEU A 371 -15.15 21.05 34.29
N ILE A 372 -14.57 19.91 33.92
CA ILE A 372 -13.48 19.73 32.98
C ILE A 372 -14.16 19.21 31.71
N LEU A 373 -14.08 19.96 30.62
CA LEU A 373 -14.67 19.59 29.33
C LEU A 373 -13.56 19.13 28.40
N VAL A 374 -13.63 17.90 27.91
CA VAL A 374 -12.63 17.36 26.98
C VAL A 374 -13.23 17.06 25.61
N THR A 375 -12.54 17.52 24.56
CA THR A 375 -12.84 17.16 23.18
C THR A 375 -11.70 16.28 22.67
N TYR A 376 -12.02 15.09 22.16
CA TYR A 376 -11.02 14.10 21.73
C TYR A 376 -11.55 13.22 20.60
N ASN A 377 -10.65 12.52 19.93
CA ASN A 377 -11.00 11.51 18.93
C ASN A 377 -10.86 10.11 19.53
N GLN A 378 -11.94 9.34 19.50
CA GLN A 378 -11.95 7.93 19.90
C GLN A 378 -11.65 7.03 18.70
N LYS A 379 -10.78 6.02 18.89
CA LYS A 379 -10.59 4.91 17.95
C LYS A 379 -11.79 3.96 18.02
N LEU A 380 -12.49 3.72 16.92
CA LEU A 380 -13.62 2.79 16.90
C LEU A 380 -13.16 1.32 16.87
N PRO A 381 -13.86 0.41 17.58
CA PRO A 381 -13.61 -1.03 17.46
C PRO A 381 -13.82 -1.50 16.02
N ARG A 382 -12.89 -2.31 15.51
CA ARG A 382 -12.94 -2.88 14.17
C ARG A 382 -12.56 -4.36 14.16
N TYR A 383 -13.02 -5.07 13.13
CA TYR A 383 -12.60 -6.44 12.84
C TYR A 383 -11.82 -6.44 11.53
N ASP A 384 -10.51 -6.64 11.63
CA ASP A 384 -9.64 -6.76 10.47
C ASP A 384 -9.56 -8.23 10.01
N ARG A 385 -9.40 -8.44 8.70
CA ARG A 385 -9.26 -9.77 8.11
C ARG A 385 -8.06 -9.79 7.18
N ILE A 386 -7.12 -10.69 7.44
CA ILE A 386 -6.05 -11.03 6.48
C ILE A 386 -6.62 -12.10 5.55
N ALA A 387 -6.79 -11.75 4.28
CA ALA A 387 -7.37 -12.61 3.27
C ALA A 387 -6.30 -13.14 2.30
N LEU A 388 -6.50 -14.37 1.83
CA LEU A 388 -5.68 -15.00 0.80
C LEU A 388 -6.52 -15.11 -0.48
N ASN A 389 -5.92 -14.84 -1.64
CA ASN A 389 -6.55 -15.04 -2.93
C ASN A 389 -5.81 -16.13 -3.73
N ALA A 390 -6.53 -16.79 -4.63
CA ALA A 390 -5.96 -17.66 -5.66
C ALA A 390 -5.43 -16.83 -6.83
#